data_AF-A0A934NAS0-F1
#
_entry.id   AF-A0A934NAS0-F1
#
_cell.length_a   1.000
_cell.length_b   1.000
_cell.length_c   1.000
_cell.angle_alpha   90.00
_cell.angle_beta   90.00
_cell.angle_gamma   90.00
#
_symmetry.space_group_name_H-M   'P 1'
#
loop_
_entity.id
_entity.type
_entity.pdbx_description
1 polymer ?
#
loop_
_entity_poly.entity_id
_entity_poly.type
_entity_poly.pdbx_seq_one_letter_code
_entity_poly.pdbx_strand_id
1 'polypeptide(L)'
;MRRSLLSRDRGNLCRRALAALCLLLVGAVVMTGCVQARAQRPLKSTLTGGTAAPTTLADAIGSSRVLGRTDQKRQIRITLTLRGRDPQALSGLIAEGRTVTGAEFAARFGADPALVRQSLGQLTSAGLQGEWRPGSQLATAVGPVGAVERYLGVELLDHQLPDGTRFYAADREPRIPAAIDAVVSGVTGLDDFSHYQTHVIRPGGLTPVDIRTVYGIDSLTSRGLDGSGQTIVLPEIDDLPNLADLAAFARKFDLPPFDVTVKRRTSSRRATTERMTVVRTGLRVSTSPRRCLR
;
A
#
# COMPACT_ATOMS: atom_id res chain seq x y z
N MET A 1 -69.83 -21.00 22.53
CA MET A 1 -70.99 -21.53 23.30
C MET A 1 -71.26 -22.96 22.84
N ARG A 2 -71.61 -23.86 23.79
CA ARG A 2 -71.71 -25.36 23.74
C ARG A 2 -70.38 -26.07 24.08
N ARG A 3 -70.16 -26.44 25.36
CA ARG A 3 -70.60 -27.68 26.09
C ARG A 3 -69.88 -28.92 25.50
N SER A 4 -69.06 -29.70 26.22
CA SER A 4 -69.28 -30.45 27.48
C SER A 4 -68.77 -31.87 27.16
N LEU A 5 -67.59 -32.29 27.64
CA LEU A 5 -67.36 -33.15 28.82
C LEU A 5 -67.39 -34.66 28.54
N LEU A 6 -66.43 -35.35 29.19
CA LEU A 6 -66.41 -36.75 29.61
C LEU A 6 -66.14 -37.78 28.48
N SER A 7 -65.34 -38.83 28.67
CA SER A 7 -64.69 -39.40 29.84
C SER A 7 -63.68 -40.46 29.36
N ARG A 8 -62.61 -40.64 30.16
CA ARG A 8 -61.87 -41.89 30.44
C ARG A 8 -62.70 -43.16 30.13
N ASP A 9 -62.14 -44.27 29.66
CA ASP A 9 -60.92 -44.92 30.09
C ASP A 9 -60.65 -46.10 29.14
N ARG A 10 -59.40 -46.55 29.07
CA ARG A 10 -58.93 -47.94 28.75
C ARG A 10 -57.56 -47.90 28.11
N GLY A 11 -56.57 -47.74 28.98
CA GLY A 11 -55.18 -48.10 28.69
C GLY A 11 -55.01 -49.58 28.36
N ASN A 12 -53.80 -49.87 27.89
CA ASN A 12 -53.15 -51.18 27.81
C ASN A 12 -53.15 -51.93 26.47
N LEU A 13 -53.63 -51.35 25.36
CA LEU A 13 -53.44 -52.00 24.03
C LEU A 13 -52.51 -51.28 23.05
N CYS A 14 -52.31 -49.96 23.15
CA CYS A 14 -51.45 -49.24 22.17
C CYS A 14 -49.96 -49.24 22.49
N ARG A 15 -49.53 -49.76 23.64
CA ARG A 15 -48.10 -49.77 24.05
C ARG A 15 -47.28 -50.91 23.43
N ARG A 16 -47.90 -51.81 22.66
CA ARG A 16 -47.22 -52.94 22.00
C ARG A 16 -47.19 -52.87 20.48
N ALA A 17 -47.77 -51.83 19.87
CA ALA A 17 -47.83 -51.68 18.41
C ALA A 17 -46.80 -50.69 17.82
N LEU A 18 -46.05 -49.96 18.66
CA LEU A 18 -45.07 -48.95 18.21
C LEU A 18 -43.60 -49.38 18.29
N ALA A 19 -43.31 -50.60 18.75
CA ALA A 19 -41.94 -51.11 18.85
C ALA A 19 -41.48 -51.95 17.64
N ALA A 20 -42.36 -52.22 16.68
CA ALA A 20 -42.07 -53.12 15.55
C ALA A 20 -41.94 -52.43 14.18
N LEU A 21 -42.09 -51.10 14.10
CA LEU A 21 -41.97 -50.34 12.84
C LEU A 21 -40.67 -49.51 12.73
N CYS A 22 -39.77 -49.59 13.73
CA CYS A 22 -38.45 -48.94 13.70
C CYS A 22 -37.29 -49.88 13.30
N LEU A 23 -37.56 -51.14 12.99
CA LEU A 23 -36.51 -52.14 12.71
C LEU A 23 -36.46 -52.66 11.27
N LEU A 24 -37.27 -52.10 10.36
CA LEU A 24 -37.30 -52.49 8.94
C LEU A 24 -37.20 -51.29 7.98
N LEU A 25 -36.41 -50.28 8.36
CA LEU A 25 -35.87 -49.24 7.48
C LEU A 25 -34.35 -49.06 7.76
N VAL A 26 -33.66 -50.17 8.02
CA VAL A 26 -32.20 -50.26 8.25
C VAL A 26 -31.47 -50.80 7.00
N GLY A 27 -32.15 -51.00 5.87
CA GLY A 27 -31.55 -51.60 4.68
C GLY A 27 -31.86 -50.84 3.40
N ALA A 28 -31.14 -49.75 3.12
CA ALA A 28 -30.69 -49.36 1.79
C ALA A 28 -30.06 -47.94 1.80
N VAL A 29 -28.93 -47.81 1.11
CA VAL A 29 -28.22 -46.56 0.79
C VAL A 29 -27.27 -46.02 1.88
N VAL A 30 -26.25 -46.82 2.22
CA VAL A 30 -24.92 -46.26 2.49
C VAL A 30 -24.19 -46.26 1.15
N MET A 31 -24.41 -45.21 0.35
CA MET A 31 -23.57 -44.94 -0.82
C MET A 31 -22.27 -44.32 -0.29
N THR A 32 -21.24 -45.14 -0.33
CA THR A 32 -19.84 -44.84 -0.03
C THR A 32 -19.35 -43.74 -0.98
N GLY A 33 -19.62 -42.49 -0.63
CA GLY A 33 -18.90 -41.34 -1.17
C GLY A 33 -17.51 -41.32 -0.57
N CYS A 34 -16.57 -42.05 -1.14
CA CYS A 34 -15.14 -41.80 -0.96
C CYS A 34 -14.85 -40.40 -1.53
N VAL A 35 -15.14 -39.36 -0.75
CA VAL A 35 -14.50 -38.06 -0.93
C VAL A 35 -13.04 -38.32 -0.61
N GLN A 36 -12.27 -38.59 -1.66
CA GLN A 36 -10.83 -38.49 -1.61
C GLN A 36 -10.54 -37.05 -1.19
N ALA A 37 -10.34 -36.85 0.10
CA ALA A 37 -9.58 -35.74 0.62
C ALA A 37 -8.23 -35.85 -0.11
N ARG A 38 -8.12 -35.15 -1.24
CA ARG A 38 -6.86 -34.94 -1.91
C ARG A 38 -6.10 -34.08 -0.92
N ALA A 39 -5.42 -34.74 0.01
CA ALA A 39 -4.41 -34.12 0.85
C ALA A 39 -3.50 -33.42 -0.16
N GLN A 40 -3.68 -32.11 -0.28
CA GLN A 40 -2.79 -31.28 -1.05
C GLN A 40 -1.44 -31.56 -0.40
N ARG A 41 -0.60 -32.33 -1.10
CA ARG A 41 0.77 -32.57 -0.65
C ARG A 41 1.30 -31.18 -0.32
N PRO A 42 1.75 -30.92 0.92
CA PRO A 42 2.39 -29.64 1.19
C PRO A 42 3.48 -29.54 0.14
N LEU A 43 3.41 -28.51 -0.72
CA LEU A 43 4.56 -28.17 -1.54
C LEU A 43 5.66 -27.92 -0.51
N LYS A 44 6.57 -28.89 -0.38
CA LYS A 44 7.88 -28.63 0.18
C LYS A 44 8.49 -27.67 -0.83
N SER A 45 8.30 -26.38 -0.60
CA SER A 45 9.13 -25.35 -1.20
C SER A 45 10.50 -25.61 -0.61
N THR A 46 11.28 -26.43 -1.32
CA THR A 46 12.72 -26.47 -1.12
C THR A 46 13.17 -25.07 -1.48
N LEU A 47 13.36 -24.23 -0.47
CA LEU A 47 14.19 -23.03 -0.59
C LEU A 47 15.60 -23.56 -0.85
N THR A 48 15.88 -23.92 -2.10
CA THR A 48 17.25 -23.99 -2.59
C THR A 48 17.85 -22.64 -2.27
N GLY A 49 18.92 -22.65 -1.47
CA GLY A 49 19.68 -21.47 -1.08
C GLY A 49 20.24 -20.78 -2.32
N GLY A 50 19.41 -19.97 -2.96
CA GLY A 50 19.87 -18.88 -3.81
C GLY A 50 20.53 -17.86 -2.91
N THR A 51 21.69 -17.37 -3.32
CA THR A 51 22.28 -16.14 -2.79
C THR A 51 21.16 -15.11 -2.61
N ALA A 52 21.01 -14.59 -1.38
CA ALA A 52 19.99 -13.60 -1.10
C ALA A 52 20.12 -12.44 -2.09
N ALA A 53 19.02 -12.06 -2.73
CA ALA A 53 19.00 -10.91 -3.64
C ALA A 53 19.51 -9.67 -2.88
N PRO A 54 20.32 -8.81 -3.52
CA PRO A 54 20.82 -7.61 -2.86
C PRO A 54 19.65 -6.75 -2.38
N THR A 55 19.72 -6.28 -1.14
CA THR A 55 18.69 -5.46 -0.50
C THR A 55 19.00 -3.97 -0.55
N THR A 56 20.25 -3.62 -0.87
CA THR A 56 20.72 -2.23 -1.01
C THR A 56 21.29 -2.00 -2.40
N LEU A 57 21.31 -0.73 -2.83
CA LEU A 57 21.94 -0.33 -4.08
C LEU A 57 23.45 -0.66 -4.09
N ALA A 58 24.15 -0.47 -2.97
CA ALA A 58 25.58 -0.76 -2.86
C ALA A 58 25.87 -2.26 -3.06
N ASP A 59 25.08 -3.14 -2.45
CA ASP A 59 25.18 -4.58 -2.65
C ASP A 59 24.84 -4.99 -4.08
N ALA A 60 23.84 -4.33 -4.68
CA ALA A 60 23.44 -4.57 -6.07
C ALA A 60 24.56 -4.20 -7.04
N ILE A 61 25.18 -3.03 -6.86
CA ILE A 61 26.35 -2.61 -7.65
C ILE A 61 27.49 -3.61 -7.47
N GLY A 62 27.84 -3.97 -6.23
CA GLY A 62 28.95 -4.88 -5.94
C GLY A 62 28.78 -6.31 -6.45
N SER A 63 27.54 -6.76 -6.64
CA SER A 63 27.22 -8.10 -7.18
C SER A 63 26.87 -8.11 -8.67
N SER A 64 26.81 -6.93 -9.31
CA SER A 64 26.43 -6.78 -10.72
C SER A 64 27.61 -6.82 -11.69
N ARG A 65 27.32 -7.12 -12.95
CA ARG A 65 28.19 -6.84 -14.09
C ARG A 65 27.83 -5.49 -14.70
N VAL A 66 28.83 -4.63 -14.93
CA VAL A 66 28.67 -3.38 -15.69
C VAL A 66 28.53 -3.71 -17.19
N LEU A 67 27.49 -3.17 -17.82
CA LEU A 67 27.19 -3.33 -19.25
C LEU A 67 27.74 -2.17 -20.09
N GLY A 68 27.99 -1.01 -19.48
CA GLY A 68 28.49 0.19 -20.14
C GLY A 68 27.75 1.44 -19.66
N ARG A 69 27.95 2.56 -20.35
CA ARG A 69 27.23 3.81 -20.06
C ARG A 69 25.77 3.70 -20.47
N THR A 70 24.88 4.20 -19.61
CA THR A 70 23.45 4.33 -19.93
C THR A 70 23.26 5.23 -21.15
N ASP A 71 22.27 4.91 -22.00
CA ASP A 71 21.96 5.68 -23.20
C ASP A 71 21.80 7.18 -22.89
N GLN A 72 22.70 7.97 -23.47
CA GLN A 72 22.82 9.42 -23.25
C GLN A 72 21.55 10.20 -23.63
N LYS A 73 20.69 9.63 -24.48
CA LYS A 73 19.41 10.22 -24.92
C LYS A 73 18.23 9.77 -24.07
N ARG A 74 18.39 8.74 -23.22
CA ARG A 74 17.34 8.27 -22.31
C ARG A 74 16.90 9.44 -21.43
N GLN A 75 15.58 9.64 -21.34
CA GLN A 75 15.01 10.64 -20.44
C GLN A 75 14.93 10.03 -19.04
N ILE A 76 15.48 10.73 -18.05
CA ILE A 76 15.38 10.35 -16.65
C ILE A 76 14.80 11.50 -15.84
N ARG A 77 14.24 11.17 -14.68
CA ARG A 77 13.74 12.14 -13.71
C ARG A 77 14.65 12.11 -12.50
N ILE A 78 15.13 13.28 -12.10
CA ILE A 78 15.75 13.50 -10.81
C ILE A 78 14.80 14.28 -9.90
N THR A 79 14.90 14.04 -8.61
CA THR A 79 14.19 14.80 -7.58
C THR A 79 15.21 15.59 -6.78
N LEU A 80 14.95 16.88 -6.61
CA LEU A 80 15.77 17.81 -5.84
C LEU A 80 15.11 18.02 -4.48
N THR A 81 15.82 17.66 -3.41
CA THR A 81 15.40 17.96 -2.04
C THR A 81 15.73 19.42 -1.75
N LEU A 82 14.72 20.18 -1.34
CA LEU A 82 14.84 21.61 -1.10
C LEU A 82 15.03 21.89 0.40
N ARG A 83 15.93 22.81 0.72
CA ARG A 83 16.12 23.32 2.08
C ARG A 83 14.93 24.17 2.47
N GLY A 84 14.36 23.84 3.63
CA GLY A 84 13.42 24.71 4.31
C GLY A 84 14.10 25.92 4.93
N ARG A 85 13.30 26.90 5.34
CA ARG A 85 13.74 28.04 6.14
C ARG A 85 13.54 27.73 7.63
N ASP A 86 14.35 28.36 8.47
CA ASP A 86 14.21 28.38 9.93
C ASP A 86 14.01 26.98 10.57
N PRO A 87 15.03 26.09 10.47
CA PRO A 87 14.96 24.75 11.04
C PRO A 87 14.79 24.76 12.57
N GLN A 88 15.31 25.78 13.26
CA GLN A 88 15.23 25.88 14.71
C GLN A 88 13.79 26.15 15.18
N ALA A 89 13.08 27.08 14.54
CA ALA A 89 11.68 27.32 14.89
C ALA A 89 10.77 26.14 14.49
N LEU A 90 11.08 25.43 13.39
CA LEU A 90 10.37 24.21 13.02
C LEU A 90 10.55 23.11 14.08
N SER A 91 11.77 22.90 14.56
CA SER A 91 12.04 21.95 15.66
C SER A 91 11.30 22.33 16.94
N GLY A 92 11.24 23.63 17.29
CA GLY A 92 10.47 24.11 18.44
C GLY A 92 8.98 23.81 18.33
N LEU A 93 8.38 24.06 17.16
CA LEU A 93 6.98 23.77 16.88
C LEU A 93 6.65 22.28 17.04
N ILE A 94 7.54 21.40 16.55
CA ILE A 94 7.40 19.94 16.70
C ILE A 94 7.51 19.52 18.16
N ALA A 95 8.49 20.05 18.89
CA ALA A 95 8.72 19.72 20.31
C ALA A 95 7.53 20.10 21.20
N GLU A 96 6.82 21.17 20.86
CA GLU A 96 5.62 21.62 21.57
C GLU A 96 4.34 20.86 21.17
N GLY A 97 4.42 19.95 20.19
CA GLY A 97 3.25 19.21 19.69
C GLY A 97 2.20 20.09 19.00
N ARG A 98 2.58 21.28 18.53
CA ARG A 98 1.68 22.18 17.81
C ARG A 98 1.65 21.85 16.33
N THR A 99 0.53 22.14 15.68
CA THR A 99 0.34 21.96 14.24
C THR A 99 0.05 23.28 13.55
N VAL A 100 0.37 23.35 12.26
CA VAL A 100 0.09 24.51 11.38
C VAL A 100 -0.55 24.02 10.10
N THR A 101 -1.23 24.93 9.39
CA THR A 101 -1.76 24.61 8.07
C THR A 101 -0.63 24.41 7.06
N GLY A 102 -0.90 23.70 5.96
CA GLY A 102 0.09 23.53 4.88
C GLY A 102 0.54 24.87 4.25
N ALA A 103 -0.37 25.84 4.15
CA ALA A 103 -0.05 27.19 3.66
C ALA A 103 0.87 27.95 4.62
N GLU A 104 0.61 27.85 5.92
CA GLU A 104 1.47 28.45 6.94
C GLU A 104 2.84 27.77 7.00
N PHE A 105 2.89 26.44 6.91
CA PHE A 105 4.14 25.71 6.79
C PHE A 105 4.95 26.19 5.58
N ALA A 106 4.32 26.29 4.40
CA ALA A 106 4.96 26.75 3.18
C ALA A 106 5.52 28.18 3.32
N ALA A 107 4.76 29.07 3.96
CA ALA A 107 5.14 30.46 4.17
C ALA A 107 6.30 30.61 5.17
N ARG A 108 6.30 29.84 6.26
CA ARG A 108 7.27 29.98 7.35
C ARG A 108 8.51 29.12 7.14
N PHE A 109 8.31 27.84 6.85
CA PHE A 109 9.36 26.80 6.87
C PHE A 109 9.69 26.21 5.50
N GLY A 110 8.85 26.45 4.49
CA GLY A 110 9.09 25.95 3.12
C GLY A 110 10.35 26.52 2.48
N ALA A 111 10.72 26.02 1.30
CA ALA A 111 11.82 26.57 0.49
C ALA A 111 11.49 27.97 -0.05
N ASP A 112 12.49 28.83 -0.25
CA ASP A 112 12.30 30.19 -0.77
C ASP A 112 11.81 30.17 -2.23
N PRO A 113 10.58 30.66 -2.52
CA PRO A 113 10.04 30.60 -3.88
C PRO A 113 10.88 31.34 -4.92
N ALA A 114 11.59 32.41 -4.55
CA ALA A 114 12.46 33.14 -5.47
C ALA A 114 13.71 32.31 -5.81
N LEU A 115 14.36 31.74 -4.79
CA LEU A 115 15.53 30.88 -5.00
C LEU A 115 15.17 29.60 -5.76
N VAL A 116 14.02 28.98 -5.45
CA VAL A 116 13.58 27.81 -6.21
C VAL A 116 13.37 28.15 -7.69
N ARG A 117 12.67 29.25 -8.01
CA ARG A 117 12.48 29.68 -9.41
C ARG A 117 13.81 29.97 -10.12
N GLN A 118 14.76 30.60 -9.43
CA GLN A 118 16.10 30.82 -9.97
C GLN A 118 16.79 29.49 -10.28
N SER A 119 16.74 28.52 -9.36
CA SER A 119 17.31 27.19 -9.59
C SER A 119 16.65 26.42 -10.72
N LEU A 120 15.32 26.52 -10.88
CA LEU A 120 14.62 25.94 -12.03
C LEU A 120 15.07 26.58 -13.37
N GLY A 121 15.37 27.88 -13.37
CA GLY A 121 15.97 28.56 -14.51
C GLY A 121 17.35 28.00 -14.87
N GLN A 122 18.21 27.77 -13.86
CA GLN A 122 19.55 27.18 -14.06
C GLN A 122 19.47 25.76 -14.63
N LEU A 123 18.53 24.94 -14.13
CA LEU A 123 18.27 23.61 -14.69
C LEU A 123 17.85 23.69 -16.16
N THR A 124 16.98 24.65 -16.49
CA THR A 124 16.50 24.85 -17.87
C THR A 124 17.65 25.21 -18.80
N SER A 125 18.56 26.09 -18.37
CA SER A 125 19.78 26.43 -19.12
C SER A 125 20.72 25.22 -19.32
N ALA A 126 20.67 24.23 -18.42
CA ALA A 126 21.41 22.97 -18.54
C ALA A 126 20.68 21.90 -19.39
N GLY A 127 19.49 22.20 -19.92
CA GLY A 127 18.69 21.25 -20.70
C GLY A 127 17.81 20.33 -19.85
N LEU A 128 17.58 20.68 -18.58
CA LEU A 128 16.74 19.94 -17.64
C LEU A 128 15.45 20.73 -17.37
N GLN A 129 14.30 20.11 -17.62
CA GLN A 129 13.00 20.75 -17.42
C GLN A 129 12.54 20.55 -15.97
N GLY A 130 12.57 21.64 -15.20
CA GLY A 130 12.24 21.64 -13.78
C GLY A 130 10.77 22.00 -13.47
N GLU A 131 10.18 21.35 -12.48
CA GLU A 131 8.85 21.64 -11.95
C GLU A 131 8.87 21.69 -10.42
N TRP A 132 8.11 22.62 -9.85
CA TRP A 132 7.93 22.75 -8.40
C TRP A 132 6.54 23.30 -8.06
N ARG A 133 6.03 22.93 -6.88
CA ARG A 133 4.78 23.45 -6.32
C ARG A 133 5.08 24.19 -5.01
N PRO A 134 4.52 25.39 -4.78
CA PRO A 134 4.69 26.10 -3.52
C PRO A 134 4.36 25.21 -2.31
N GLY A 135 5.25 25.24 -1.30
CA GLY A 135 5.13 24.42 -0.09
C GLY A 135 5.69 23.00 -0.21
N SER A 136 5.97 22.51 -1.43
CA SER A 136 6.69 21.25 -1.59
C SER A 136 8.16 21.42 -1.18
N GLN A 137 8.68 20.47 -0.40
CA GLN A 137 10.12 20.35 -0.14
C GLN A 137 10.84 19.58 -1.25
N LEU A 138 10.12 19.17 -2.30
CA LEU A 138 10.65 18.46 -3.46
C LEU A 138 10.37 19.27 -4.73
N ALA A 139 11.41 19.51 -5.53
CA ALA A 139 11.29 19.86 -6.93
C ALA A 139 11.68 18.66 -7.79
N THR A 140 11.20 18.61 -9.02
CA THR A 140 11.59 17.56 -9.97
C THR A 140 12.20 18.16 -11.22
N ALA A 141 13.17 17.47 -11.82
CA ALA A 141 13.69 17.83 -13.13
C ALA A 141 13.73 16.60 -14.05
N VAL A 142 13.40 16.79 -15.32
CA VAL A 142 13.44 15.75 -16.35
C VAL A 142 14.38 16.18 -17.47
N GLY A 143 15.22 15.27 -17.93
CA GLY A 143 16.08 15.54 -19.08
C GLY A 143 16.86 14.31 -19.55
N PRO A 144 17.64 14.44 -20.63
CA PRO A 144 18.48 13.37 -21.13
C PRO A 144 19.60 13.04 -20.14
N VAL A 145 20.00 11.77 -20.05
CA VAL A 145 21.11 11.29 -19.21
C VAL A 145 22.37 12.17 -19.38
N GLY A 146 22.77 12.49 -20.61
CA GLY A 146 23.97 13.30 -20.83
C GLY A 146 23.87 14.76 -20.35
N ALA A 147 22.66 15.30 -20.13
CA ALA A 147 22.50 16.58 -19.46
C ALA A 147 22.61 16.45 -17.94
N VAL A 148 22.03 15.40 -17.36
CA VAL A 148 22.10 15.11 -15.92
C VAL A 148 23.54 14.83 -15.49
N GLU A 149 24.26 13.98 -16.23
CA GLU A 149 25.66 13.64 -15.98
C GLU A 149 26.56 14.89 -15.96
N ARG A 150 26.45 15.74 -16.98
CA ARG A 150 27.22 16.99 -17.07
C ARG A 150 26.87 17.97 -15.95
N TYR A 151 25.60 18.05 -15.59
CA TYR A 151 25.14 19.01 -14.59
C TYR A 151 25.53 18.61 -13.17
N LEU A 152 25.48 17.32 -12.85
CA LEU A 152 25.75 16.80 -11.49
C LEU A 152 27.15 16.19 -11.32
N GLY A 153 27.91 16.06 -12.41
CA GLY A 153 29.28 15.53 -12.37
C GLY A 153 29.35 14.03 -12.04
N VAL A 154 28.43 13.24 -12.61
CA VAL A 154 28.34 11.78 -12.45
C VAL A 154 28.33 11.10 -13.82
N GLU A 155 28.59 9.79 -13.85
CA GLU A 155 28.29 8.93 -15.00
C GLU A 155 27.26 7.88 -14.58
N LEU A 156 26.22 7.67 -15.41
CA LEU A 156 25.25 6.61 -15.20
C LEU A 156 25.66 5.37 -15.97
N LEU A 157 25.77 4.26 -15.26
CA LEU A 157 26.18 2.98 -15.80
C LEU A 157 25.01 2.00 -15.76
N ASP A 158 24.83 1.22 -16.83
CA ASP A 158 23.89 0.11 -16.86
C ASP A 158 24.54 -1.10 -16.20
N HIS A 159 23.84 -1.71 -15.24
CA HIS A 159 24.23 -2.87 -14.47
C HIS A 159 23.32 -4.05 -14.77
N GLN A 160 23.85 -5.27 -14.62
CA GLN A 160 23.07 -6.50 -14.66
C GLN A 160 23.42 -7.39 -13.46
N LEU A 161 22.41 -7.73 -12.66
CA LEU A 161 22.52 -8.69 -11.56
C LEU A 161 22.64 -10.14 -12.08
N PRO A 162 23.11 -11.09 -11.24
CA PRO A 162 23.22 -12.50 -11.61
C PRO A 162 21.89 -13.15 -12.02
N ASP A 163 20.76 -12.65 -11.50
CA ASP A 163 19.41 -13.11 -11.87
C ASP A 163 18.91 -12.52 -13.21
N GLY A 164 19.72 -11.68 -13.85
CA GLY A 164 19.42 -11.02 -15.12
C GLY A 164 18.76 -9.64 -14.99
N THR A 165 18.34 -9.23 -13.78
CA THR A 165 17.75 -7.92 -13.51
C THR A 165 18.70 -6.81 -13.93
N ARG A 166 18.19 -5.80 -14.65
CA ARG A 166 18.96 -4.63 -15.10
C ARG A 166 18.50 -3.38 -14.38
N PHE A 167 19.45 -2.53 -14.05
CA PHE A 167 19.24 -1.21 -13.47
C PHE A 167 20.35 -0.28 -13.93
N TYR A 168 20.16 1.03 -13.86
CA TYR A 168 21.26 2.00 -13.93
C TYR A 168 21.55 2.57 -12.55
N ALA A 169 22.78 3.03 -12.35
CA ALA A 169 23.17 3.76 -11.15
C ALA A 169 24.28 4.77 -11.46
N ALA A 170 24.33 5.85 -10.71
CA ALA A 170 25.47 6.76 -10.73
C ALA A 170 26.71 6.08 -10.18
N ASP A 171 27.84 6.30 -10.84
CA ASP A 171 29.14 5.75 -10.49
C ASP A 171 29.75 6.38 -9.23
N ARG A 172 29.26 7.55 -8.82
CA ARG A 172 29.72 8.33 -7.68
C ARG A 172 28.62 9.25 -7.15
N GLU A 173 28.87 9.83 -5.99
CA GLU A 173 27.99 10.85 -5.39
C GLU A 173 27.90 12.09 -6.29
N PRO A 174 26.70 12.62 -6.57
CA PRO A 174 26.54 13.85 -7.33
C PRO A 174 27.11 15.06 -6.60
N ARG A 175 27.66 16.00 -7.37
CA ARG A 175 27.99 17.34 -6.87
C ARG A 175 26.82 18.27 -7.11
N ILE A 176 26.41 18.99 -6.07
CA ILE A 176 25.39 20.04 -6.20
C ILE A 176 26.07 21.28 -6.79
N PRO A 177 25.67 21.76 -7.97
CA PRO A 177 26.27 22.97 -8.56
C PRO A 177 26.02 24.20 -7.69
N ALA A 178 27.01 25.08 -7.59
CA ALA A 178 26.91 26.34 -6.84
C ALA A 178 25.69 27.20 -7.25
N ALA A 179 25.26 27.08 -8.51
CA ALA A 179 24.08 27.76 -9.06
C ALA A 179 22.75 27.36 -8.38
N ILE A 180 22.69 26.19 -7.72
CA ILE A 180 21.50 25.68 -7.03
C ILE A 180 21.74 25.29 -5.57
N ASP A 181 22.99 25.31 -5.12
CA ASP A 181 23.37 24.91 -3.77
C ASP A 181 22.75 25.81 -2.67
N ALA A 182 22.30 27.02 -2.97
CA ALA A 182 21.60 27.83 -1.98
C ALA A 182 20.27 27.21 -1.51
N VAL A 183 19.61 26.39 -2.34
CA VAL A 183 18.27 25.86 -2.06
C VAL A 183 18.17 24.34 -2.13
N VAL A 184 19.07 23.66 -2.85
CA VAL A 184 19.04 22.19 -3.00
C VAL A 184 20.00 21.52 -2.03
N SER A 185 19.48 20.64 -1.16
CA SER A 185 20.28 19.85 -0.20
C SER A 185 20.60 18.43 -0.65
N GLY A 186 19.98 17.95 -1.72
CA GLY A 186 20.21 16.59 -2.19
C GLY A 186 19.51 16.32 -3.52
N VAL A 187 19.96 15.26 -4.18
CA VAL A 187 19.41 14.79 -5.46
C VAL A 187 19.17 13.30 -5.36
N THR A 188 17.98 12.85 -5.78
CA THR A 188 17.64 11.42 -5.90
C THR A 188 17.14 11.10 -7.31
N GLY A 189 16.99 9.81 -7.63
CA GLY A 189 16.62 9.35 -8.97
C GLY A 189 17.82 9.23 -9.93
N LEU A 190 19.03 9.04 -9.36
CA LEU A 190 20.26 8.75 -10.13
C LEU A 190 20.51 7.24 -10.27
N ASP A 191 19.53 6.44 -9.89
CA ASP A 191 19.44 5.01 -10.12
C ASP A 191 17.96 4.62 -10.33
N ASP A 192 17.73 3.44 -10.91
CA ASP A 192 16.40 2.80 -10.95
C ASP A 192 16.39 1.42 -10.29
N PHE A 193 17.30 1.18 -9.34
CA PHE A 193 17.34 -0.07 -8.61
C PHE A 193 16.13 -0.19 -7.67
N SER A 194 15.20 -1.08 -8.01
CA SER A 194 14.05 -1.40 -7.17
C SER A 194 14.17 -2.78 -6.56
N HIS A 195 14.11 -2.86 -5.23
CA HIS A 195 14.02 -4.12 -4.50
C HIS A 195 12.68 -4.19 -3.74
N TYR A 196 11.82 -5.13 -4.15
CA TYR A 196 10.56 -5.38 -3.47
C TYR A 196 10.70 -6.56 -2.51
N GLN A 197 10.40 -6.34 -1.23
CA GLN A 197 10.31 -7.41 -0.27
C GLN A 197 8.87 -7.93 -0.19
N THR A 198 8.64 -9.09 -0.79
CA THR A 198 7.38 -9.81 -0.63
C THR A 198 7.34 -10.44 0.74
N HIS A 199 6.52 -9.89 1.62
CA HIS A 199 6.24 -10.48 2.92
C HIS A 199 5.20 -11.60 2.73
N VAL A 200 5.65 -12.85 2.76
CA VAL A 200 4.74 -14.00 2.65
C VAL A 200 3.92 -14.11 3.93
N ILE A 201 2.66 -13.72 3.87
CA ILE A 201 1.71 -13.91 4.97
C ILE A 201 1.27 -15.37 4.97
N ARG A 202 1.55 -16.09 6.06
CA ARG A 202 1.09 -17.47 6.23
C ARG A 202 -0.45 -17.50 6.38
N PRO A 203 -1.14 -18.51 5.83
CA PRO A 203 -2.57 -18.70 6.09
C PRO A 203 -2.87 -18.80 7.60
N GLY A 204 -4.04 -18.32 8.03
CA GLY A 204 -4.47 -18.38 9.43
C GLY A 204 -4.28 -17.08 10.24
N GLY A 205 -4.06 -15.93 9.58
CA GLY A 205 -4.02 -14.63 10.23
C GLY A 205 -5.39 -14.11 10.70
N LEU A 206 -5.38 -12.98 11.41
CA LEU A 206 -6.59 -12.31 11.91
C LEU A 206 -7.45 -11.80 10.75
N THR A 207 -8.76 -11.96 10.89
CA THR A 207 -9.76 -11.34 10.01
C THR A 207 -10.06 -9.91 10.47
N PRO A 208 -10.72 -9.07 9.64
CA PRO A 208 -11.16 -7.74 10.07
C PRO A 208 -12.04 -7.76 11.35
N VAL A 209 -12.86 -8.79 11.52
CA VAL A 209 -13.70 -8.95 12.72
C VAL A 209 -12.83 -9.25 13.95
N ASP A 210 -11.82 -10.10 13.80
CA ASP A 210 -10.87 -10.39 14.88
C ASP A 210 -10.11 -9.12 15.29
N ILE A 211 -9.62 -8.34 14.31
CA ILE A 211 -8.91 -7.07 14.57
C ILE A 211 -9.81 -6.11 15.35
N ARG A 212 -11.08 -5.96 14.93
CA ARG A 212 -12.02 -5.05 15.59
C ARG A 212 -12.29 -5.44 17.04
N THR A 213 -12.39 -6.74 17.31
CA THR A 213 -12.66 -7.27 18.65
C THR A 213 -11.40 -7.19 19.54
N VAL A 214 -10.29 -7.76 19.08
CA VAL A 214 -9.05 -7.90 19.86
C VAL A 214 -8.45 -6.53 20.22
N TYR A 215 -8.52 -5.56 19.32
CA TYR A 215 -8.01 -4.20 19.56
C TYR A 215 -9.09 -3.21 20.05
N GLY A 216 -10.29 -3.69 20.41
CA GLY A 216 -11.34 -2.86 21.03
C GLY A 216 -11.93 -1.77 20.12
N ILE A 217 -11.79 -1.89 18.79
CA ILE A 217 -12.30 -0.91 17.81
C ILE A 217 -13.84 -0.83 17.85
N ASP A 218 -14.51 -1.92 18.21
CA ASP A 218 -15.97 -1.94 18.37
C ASP A 218 -16.46 -1.00 19.48
N SER A 219 -15.71 -0.91 20.59
CA SER A 219 -16.03 0.03 21.66
C SER A 219 -15.87 1.49 21.22
N LEU A 220 -14.89 1.78 20.37
CA LEU A 220 -14.68 3.12 19.83
C LEU A 220 -15.80 3.50 18.83
N THR A 221 -16.08 2.61 17.88
CA THR A 221 -17.09 2.86 16.84
C THR A 221 -18.51 2.96 17.41
N SER A 222 -18.86 2.13 18.40
CA SER A 222 -20.15 2.24 19.12
C SER A 222 -20.34 3.56 19.88
N ARG A 223 -19.25 4.27 20.19
CA ARG A 223 -19.26 5.62 20.75
C ARG A 223 -19.29 6.72 19.68
N GLY A 224 -19.46 6.36 18.41
CA GLY A 224 -19.45 7.27 17.27
C GLY A 224 -18.06 7.66 16.76
N LEU A 225 -16.99 6.99 17.21
CA LEU A 225 -15.63 7.22 16.73
C LEU A 225 -15.34 6.29 15.53
N ASP A 226 -15.95 6.60 14.38
CA ASP A 226 -15.91 5.78 13.16
C ASP A 226 -15.03 6.36 12.04
N GLY A 227 -14.37 7.49 12.31
CA GLY A 227 -13.55 8.19 11.32
C GLY A 227 -14.35 9.09 10.36
N SER A 228 -15.65 9.29 10.59
CA SER A 228 -16.46 10.23 9.80
C SER A 228 -15.81 11.62 9.77
N GLY A 229 -15.72 12.19 8.56
CA GLY A 229 -15.08 13.49 8.31
C GLY A 229 -13.55 13.43 8.21
N GLN A 230 -12.92 12.29 8.48
CA GLN A 230 -11.49 12.11 8.31
C GLN A 230 -11.14 11.71 6.88
N THR A 231 -9.94 12.10 6.43
CA THR A 231 -9.33 11.61 5.18
C THR A 231 -8.09 10.84 5.55
N ILE A 232 -8.00 9.58 5.11
CA ILE A 232 -6.85 8.70 5.37
C ILE A 232 -6.05 8.59 4.07
N VAL A 233 -4.76 8.90 4.17
CA VAL A 233 -3.83 8.76 3.04
C VAL A 233 -2.98 7.52 3.26
N LEU A 234 -2.99 6.62 2.27
CA LEU A 234 -2.17 5.42 2.21
C LEU A 234 -1.14 5.60 1.09
N PRO A 235 0.09 6.02 1.41
CA PRO A 235 1.16 6.11 0.42
C PRO A 235 1.56 4.69 -0.01
N GLU A 236 1.59 4.45 -1.31
CA GLU A 236 1.90 3.13 -1.87
C GLU A 236 3.05 3.28 -2.88
N ILE A 237 4.02 2.37 -2.80
CA ILE A 237 5.22 2.39 -3.67
C ILE A 237 4.92 1.68 -5.01
N ASP A 238 3.80 0.95 -5.12
CA ASP A 238 3.36 0.24 -6.33
C ASP A 238 1.93 0.66 -6.76
N ASP A 239 1.39 0.08 -7.85
CA ASP A 239 -0.02 0.29 -8.26
C ASP A 239 -0.96 -0.41 -7.30
N LEU A 240 -2.20 0.08 -7.31
CA LEU A 240 -3.34 -0.67 -6.85
C LEU A 240 -4.10 -1.13 -8.10
N PRO A 241 -3.58 -2.13 -8.84
CA PRO A 241 -4.09 -2.44 -10.18
C PRO A 241 -5.49 -3.07 -10.11
N ASN A 242 -5.83 -3.65 -8.96
CA ASN A 242 -7.05 -4.43 -8.78
C ASN A 242 -7.92 -3.91 -7.64
N LEU A 243 -8.76 -2.93 -7.94
CA LEU A 243 -9.82 -2.49 -7.02
C LEU A 243 -10.91 -3.57 -6.81
N ALA A 244 -10.99 -4.59 -7.70
CA ALA A 244 -11.97 -5.66 -7.54
C ALA A 244 -11.66 -6.55 -6.31
N ASP A 245 -10.39 -6.67 -5.93
CA ASP A 245 -10.00 -7.39 -4.71
C ASP A 245 -10.50 -6.67 -3.45
N LEU A 246 -10.48 -5.33 -3.43
CA LEU A 246 -11.09 -4.56 -2.33
C LEU A 246 -12.60 -4.81 -2.25
N ALA A 247 -13.29 -4.85 -3.39
CA ALA A 247 -14.72 -5.16 -3.43
C ALA A 247 -15.01 -6.61 -2.98
N ALA A 248 -14.17 -7.56 -3.39
CA ALA A 248 -14.28 -8.97 -2.98
C ALA A 248 -14.01 -9.13 -1.48
N PHE A 249 -13.02 -8.41 -0.95
CA PHE A 249 -12.70 -8.37 0.48
C PHE A 249 -13.87 -7.81 1.28
N ALA A 250 -14.45 -6.68 0.85
CA ALA A 250 -15.61 -6.08 1.50
C ALA A 250 -16.79 -7.06 1.53
N ARG A 251 -17.12 -7.71 0.41
CA ARG A 251 -18.18 -8.73 0.36
C ARG A 251 -17.90 -9.93 1.25
N LYS A 252 -16.67 -10.43 1.26
CA LYS A 252 -16.28 -11.62 2.04
C LYS A 252 -16.48 -11.42 3.55
N PHE A 253 -16.25 -10.20 4.04
CA PHE A 253 -16.29 -9.88 5.46
C PHE A 253 -17.47 -8.97 5.86
N ASP A 254 -18.47 -8.83 4.98
CA ASP A 254 -19.66 -8.00 5.19
C ASP A 254 -19.33 -6.55 5.61
N LEU A 255 -18.32 -5.97 4.95
CA LEU A 255 -17.90 -4.59 5.17
C LEU A 255 -18.57 -3.65 4.15
N PRO A 256 -18.77 -2.37 4.50
CA PRO A 256 -19.15 -1.36 3.53
C PRO A 256 -18.14 -1.29 2.36
N PRO A 257 -18.61 -0.97 1.14
CA PRO A 257 -17.70 -0.73 0.02
C PRO A 257 -16.68 0.35 0.34
N PHE A 258 -15.43 0.14 -0.09
CA PHE A 258 -14.37 1.12 0.09
C PHE A 258 -14.50 2.25 -0.95
N ASP A 259 -14.62 3.50 -0.48
CA ASP A 259 -14.55 4.70 -1.33
C ASP A 259 -13.09 5.18 -1.43
N VAL A 260 -12.41 4.69 -2.46
CA VAL A 260 -10.98 4.94 -2.70
C VAL A 260 -10.80 5.86 -3.89
N THR A 261 -10.10 6.98 -3.68
CA THR A 261 -9.61 7.85 -4.73
C THR A 261 -8.11 7.63 -4.93
N VAL A 262 -7.73 7.04 -6.07
CA VAL A 262 -6.31 6.88 -6.42
C VAL A 262 -5.78 8.21 -6.97
N LYS A 263 -4.79 8.82 -6.31
CA LYS A 263 -4.07 9.99 -6.81
C LYS A 263 -2.73 9.56 -7.41
N ARG A 264 -2.62 9.69 -8.74
CA ARG A 264 -1.37 9.42 -9.46
C ARG A 264 -0.71 10.74 -9.84
N ARG A 265 0.58 10.88 -9.59
CA ARG A 265 1.38 11.92 -10.25
C ARG A 265 1.84 11.36 -11.60
N THR A 266 1.01 11.53 -12.63
CA THR A 266 1.41 11.20 -14.00
C THR A 266 2.40 12.22 -14.49
N SER A 267 3.67 11.86 -14.49
CA SER A 267 4.67 12.53 -15.30
C SER A 267 4.81 11.80 -16.62
N SER A 268 4.84 12.52 -17.73
CA SER A 268 4.86 11.99 -19.09
C SER A 268 5.84 10.81 -19.30
N ARG A 269 5.28 9.71 -19.84
CA ARG A 269 5.88 8.49 -20.43
C ARG A 269 7.12 7.90 -19.74
N ARG A 270 6.88 6.77 -19.05
CA ARG A 270 7.85 5.75 -18.58
C ARG A 270 8.99 6.27 -17.70
N ALA A 271 8.70 6.53 -16.42
CA ALA A 271 9.62 6.29 -15.31
C ALA A 271 8.83 6.42 -13.99
N THR A 272 9.01 5.42 -13.13
CA THR A 272 8.62 5.23 -11.71
C THR A 272 7.57 6.20 -11.16
N THR A 273 6.38 5.67 -10.88
CA THR A 273 5.27 6.44 -10.32
C THR A 273 5.37 6.41 -8.80
N GLU A 274 5.61 7.56 -8.18
CA GLU A 274 5.30 7.75 -6.77
C GLU A 274 3.78 7.93 -6.64
N ARG A 275 3.11 7.07 -5.86
CA ARG A 275 1.65 6.92 -5.84
C ARG A 275 1.10 7.19 -4.45
N MET A 276 0.01 7.95 -4.38
CA MET A 276 -0.66 8.25 -3.13
C MET A 276 -2.13 7.85 -3.26
N THR A 277 -2.56 6.86 -2.49
CA THR A 277 -3.96 6.45 -2.46
C THR A 277 -4.66 7.23 -1.36
N VAL A 278 -5.70 7.98 -1.71
CA VAL A 278 -6.51 8.71 -0.74
C VAL A 278 -7.79 7.90 -0.52
N VAL A 279 -7.97 7.36 0.68
CA VAL A 279 -9.20 6.68 1.08
C VAL A 279 -10.07 7.66 1.85
N ARG A 280 -11.29 7.88 1.38
CA ARG A 280 -12.31 8.59 2.14
C ARG A 280 -13.18 7.54 2.81
N THR A 281 -13.02 7.34 4.11
CA THR A 281 -13.87 6.45 4.87
C THR A 281 -15.20 7.13 5.18
N GLY A 282 -16.24 6.80 4.42
CA GLY A 282 -17.63 6.98 4.81
C GLY A 282 -18.17 5.68 5.41
N LEU A 283 -17.63 5.22 6.53
CA LEU A 283 -18.08 3.97 7.17
C LEU A 283 -19.34 4.23 8.00
N ARG A 284 -20.52 4.34 7.36
CA ARG A 284 -21.77 4.23 8.11
C ARG A 284 -22.05 2.77 8.42
N VAL A 285 -21.81 2.37 9.67
CA VAL A 285 -22.37 1.12 10.19
C VAL A 285 -23.88 1.30 10.27
N SER A 286 -24.62 0.67 9.35
CA SER A 286 -26.08 0.62 9.42
C SER A 286 -26.47 -0.25 10.61
N THR A 287 -26.79 0.38 11.75
CA THR A 287 -27.49 -0.29 12.84
C THR A 287 -28.94 -0.49 12.40
N SER A 288 -29.23 -1.56 11.67
CA SER A 288 -30.61 -1.98 11.44
C SER A 288 -31.14 -2.62 12.73
N PRO A 289 -32.16 -2.05 13.39
CA PRO A 289 -32.81 -2.72 14.50
C PRO A 289 -33.69 -3.83 13.91
N ARG A 290 -33.27 -5.09 14.02
CA ARG A 290 -34.19 -6.21 13.80
C ARG A 290 -35.30 -6.09 14.85
N ARG A 291 -36.48 -5.63 14.43
CA ARG A 291 -37.73 -5.79 15.17
C ARG A 291 -37.91 -7.27 15.46
N CYS A 292 -37.82 -7.65 16.73
CA CYS A 292 -38.51 -8.84 17.22
C CYS A 292 -40.02 -8.57 17.11
N LEU A 293 -40.67 -9.18 16.13
CA LEU A 293 -42.11 -9.37 16.15
C LEU A 293 -42.40 -10.48 17.18
N ARG A 294 -43.25 -10.16 18.15
CA ARG A 294 -43.96 -11.11 19.01
C ARG A 294 -45.04 -11.82 18.21
#